data_AF-A0A3S4XRW9-F1
#
_entry.id   AF-A0A3S4XRW9-F1
#
_cell.length_a   1.000
_cell.length_b   1.000
_cell.length_c   1.000
_cell.angle_alpha   90.00
_cell.angle_beta   90.00
_cell.angle_gamma   90.00
#
_symmetry.space_group_name_H-M   'P 1'
#
loop_
_entity.id
_entity.type
_entity.pdbx_description
1 polymer ?
#
loop_
_entity_poly.entity_id
_entity_poly.type
_entity_poly.pdbx_seq_one_letter_code
_entity_poly.pdbx_strand_id
1 'polypeptide(L)'
;MIALAERDIERRNLVVGESQERLIEYNRKINATQTEKTTAFKVSDDKWVVTDRGFDYNVGHTTYKPNLDHYPESLAHQFAKREMGGEGFKFDFKQLEDEFKQAKQRLNLNAKLTSDDLTTVRNQLRREYKFTAGVLNAADKTTLMSETATVWLSDDTLIKQFNSREGQNFDYQEYQFLPDVIYSADNLYSLEVSERLTKLYFFKRINERLYMSVVKHLKDSNELFAESFRSTNDKELKRVKNKYQQMR
;
A
#
# COMPACT_ATOMS: atom_id res chain seq x y z
N MET A 1 -4.47 -3.39 13.79
CA MET A 1 -4.89 -4.07 15.02
C MET A 1 -5.62 -5.35 14.59
N ILE A 2 -5.14 -6.55 14.94
CA ILE A 2 -5.91 -7.77 14.65
C ILE A 2 -7.03 -7.80 15.67
N ALA A 3 -8.27 -7.55 15.24
CA ALA A 3 -9.43 -7.89 16.04
C ALA A 3 -9.46 -9.42 16.14
N LEU A 4 -8.93 -9.96 17.22
CA LEU A 4 -9.10 -11.36 17.56
C LEU A 4 -10.58 -11.58 17.85
N ALA A 5 -11.14 -12.67 17.33
CA ALA A 5 -12.49 -13.08 17.71
C ALA A 5 -12.51 -13.35 19.22
N GLU A 6 -13.60 -13.01 19.89
CA GLU A 6 -13.79 -13.10 21.35
C GLU A 6 -13.37 -14.47 21.93
N ARG A 7 -13.60 -15.53 21.14
CA ARG A 7 -13.25 -16.92 21.45
C ARG A 7 -11.73 -17.19 21.56
N ASP A 8 -10.90 -16.44 20.83
CA ASP A 8 -9.43 -16.57 20.87
C ASP A 8 -8.79 -15.78 22.02
N ILE A 9 -9.49 -14.76 22.53
CA ILE A 9 -9.08 -13.94 23.68
C ILE A 9 -9.22 -14.77 24.96
N GLU A 10 -10.36 -15.43 25.13
CA GLU A 10 -10.64 -16.30 26.28
C GLU A 10 -9.67 -17.50 26.34
N ARG A 11 -9.38 -18.13 25.19
CA ARG A 11 -8.47 -19.30 25.13
C ARG A 11 -7.03 -18.96 25.54
N ARG A 12 -6.63 -17.70 25.47
CA ARG A 12 -5.25 -17.24 25.68
C ARG A 12 -5.05 -16.46 26.98
N ASN A 13 -6.08 -16.31 27.84
CA ASN A 13 -6.03 -15.48 29.05
C ASN A 13 -5.50 -14.06 28.77
N LEU A 14 -5.82 -13.50 27.60
CA LEU A 14 -5.37 -12.16 27.24
C LEU A 14 -6.34 -11.14 27.85
N VAL A 15 -5.81 -10.26 28.70
CA VAL A 15 -6.56 -9.10 29.21
C VAL A 15 -6.67 -8.09 28.07
N VAL A 16 -7.89 -7.87 27.57
CA VAL A 16 -8.18 -6.82 26.60
C VAL A 16 -8.10 -5.49 27.34
N GLY A 17 -7.03 -4.72 27.10
CA GLY A 17 -6.97 -3.35 27.58
C GLY A 17 -7.92 -2.47 26.78
N GLU A 18 -8.90 -1.85 27.42
CA GLU A 18 -9.75 -0.85 26.78
C GLU A 18 -8.92 0.38 26.42
N SER A 19 -8.83 0.67 25.12
CA SER A 19 -8.08 1.81 24.56
C SER A 19 -8.94 3.04 24.29
N GLN A 20 -10.19 3.07 24.79
CA GLN A 20 -11.18 4.08 24.41
C GLN A 20 -10.79 5.52 24.79
N GLU A 21 -9.92 5.73 25.79
CA GLU A 21 -9.49 7.07 26.22
C GLU A 21 -8.03 7.41 25.84
N ARG A 22 -7.36 6.56 25.05
CA ARG A 22 -5.94 6.77 24.71
C ARG A 22 -5.72 7.60 23.45
N LEU A 23 -6.74 7.77 22.61
CA LEU A 23 -6.68 8.58 21.40
C LEU A 23 -7.55 9.81 21.56
N ILE A 24 -6.95 11.00 21.42
CA ILE A 24 -7.63 12.27 21.64
C ILE A 24 -7.32 13.25 20.52
N GLU A 25 -8.30 14.05 20.10
CA GLU A 25 -8.05 15.16 19.17
C GLU A 25 -7.08 16.17 19.82
N TYR A 26 -6.07 16.59 19.06
CA TYR A 26 -5.05 17.53 19.51
C TYR A 26 -4.86 18.65 18.48
N ASN A 27 -4.78 19.90 18.96
CA ASN A 27 -4.45 21.05 18.12
C ASN A 27 -2.94 21.31 18.17
N ARG A 28 -2.21 20.82 17.17
CA ARG A 28 -0.75 21.01 17.04
C ARG A 28 -0.45 22.38 16.43
N LYS A 29 0.51 23.12 17.01
CA LYS A 29 1.04 24.35 16.39
C LYS A 29 1.98 23.99 15.25
N ILE A 30 1.67 24.47 14.04
CA ILE A 30 2.56 24.37 12.87
C ILE A 30 3.61 25.49 12.93
N ASN A 31 3.20 26.68 13.35
CA ASN A 31 4.04 27.86 13.53
C ASN A 31 3.41 28.79 14.58
N ALA A 32 3.91 30.04 14.69
CA ALA A 32 3.44 30.99 15.69
C ALA A 32 1.96 31.39 15.54
N THR A 33 1.38 31.27 14.35
CA THR A 33 0.03 31.79 14.02
C THR A 33 -0.96 30.72 13.58
N GLN A 34 -0.51 29.50 13.28
CA GLN A 34 -1.33 28.44 12.72
C GLN A 34 -1.28 27.16 13.56
N THR A 35 -2.45 26.58 13.74
CA THR A 35 -2.65 25.27 14.34
C THR A 35 -3.40 24.34 13.40
N GLU A 36 -3.15 23.05 13.51
CA GLU A 36 -3.90 22.01 12.81
C GLU A 36 -4.41 20.95 13.78
N LYS A 37 -5.51 20.29 13.39
CA LYS A 37 -6.05 19.14 14.10
C LYS A 37 -5.28 17.88 13.71
N THR A 38 -4.95 17.07 14.71
CA THR A 38 -4.32 15.75 14.60
C THR A 38 -4.81 14.87 15.76
N THR A 39 -4.37 13.61 15.83
CA THR A 39 -4.67 12.71 16.96
C THR A 39 -3.43 12.57 17.85
N ALA A 40 -3.57 12.69 19.15
CA ALA A 40 -2.51 12.39 20.12
C ALA A 40 -2.79 11.04 20.80
N PHE A 41 -1.72 10.29 21.05
CA PHE A 41 -1.76 9.11 21.91
C PHE A 41 -1.40 9.52 23.34
N LYS A 42 -2.36 9.36 24.25
CA LYS A 42 -2.19 9.60 25.69
C LYS A 42 -1.44 8.41 26.30
N VAL A 43 -0.15 8.62 26.60
CA VAL A 43 0.72 7.62 27.26
C VAL A 43 0.43 7.58 28.77
N SER A 44 0.15 8.74 29.36
CA SER A 44 -0.35 8.94 30.72
C SER A 44 -1.10 10.28 30.80
N ASP A 45 -1.70 10.62 31.93
CA ASP A 45 -2.42 11.90 32.10
C ASP A 45 -1.59 13.13 31.68
N ASP A 46 -0.30 13.11 32.01
CA ASP A 46 0.61 14.22 31.74
C ASP A 46 1.57 14.01 30.54
N LYS A 47 1.50 12.86 29.84
CA LYS A 47 2.38 12.56 28.70
C LYS A 47 1.64 12.13 27.44
N TRP A 48 1.84 12.92 26.40
CA TRP A 48 1.12 12.85 25.14
C TRP A 48 2.15 12.71 24.02
N VAL A 49 1.94 11.74 23.14
CA VAL A 49 2.69 11.63 21.89
C VAL A 49 1.80 12.19 20.79
N VAL A 50 2.19 13.33 20.24
CA VAL A 50 1.41 14.05 19.22
C VAL A 50 1.96 13.71 17.84
N THR A 51 1.08 13.30 16.93
CA THR A 51 1.45 12.95 15.56
C THR A 51 1.35 14.13 14.62
N ASP A 52 2.14 14.15 13.54
CA ASP A 52 1.90 15.08 12.43
C ASP A 52 0.57 14.72 11.73
N ARG A 53 -0.06 15.70 11.09
CA ARG A 53 -1.33 15.49 10.38
C ARG A 53 -1.15 14.47 9.26
N GLY A 54 -2.06 13.49 9.19
CA GLY A 54 -1.96 12.41 8.22
C GLY A 54 -1.13 11.23 8.70
N PHE A 55 -0.54 11.28 9.89
CA PHE A 55 -0.01 10.08 10.54
C PHE A 55 -0.83 9.64 11.76
N ASP A 56 -1.97 10.28 11.97
CA ASP A 56 -2.92 10.10 13.06
C ASP A 56 -3.78 8.83 12.93
N TYR A 57 -3.88 8.26 11.72
CA TYR A 57 -4.68 7.06 11.44
C TYR A 57 -4.05 5.73 11.89
N ASN A 58 -2.83 5.74 12.43
CA ASN A 58 -1.96 4.56 12.50
C ASN A 58 -1.37 4.27 13.91
N VAL A 59 -2.17 4.51 14.95
CA VAL A 59 -1.77 4.29 16.34
C VAL A 59 -1.82 2.80 16.65
N GLY A 60 -0.66 2.13 16.63
CA GLY A 60 -0.53 0.67 16.87
C GLY A 60 0.17 -0.14 15.77
N HIS A 61 0.75 0.51 14.76
CA HIS A 61 1.56 -0.14 13.72
C HIS A 61 3.03 0.29 13.80
N THR A 62 3.95 -0.64 13.61
CA THR A 62 5.41 -0.40 13.71
C THR A 62 5.96 0.41 12.54
N THR A 63 5.25 0.47 11.41
CA THR A 63 5.67 1.20 10.21
C THR A 63 4.74 2.39 9.99
N TYR A 64 5.29 3.58 10.20
CA TYR A 64 4.55 4.83 10.28
C TYR A 64 4.71 5.62 8.99
N LYS A 65 3.67 5.65 8.14
CA LYS A 65 3.65 6.38 6.87
C LYS A 65 2.50 7.40 6.87
N PRO A 66 2.67 8.56 6.22
CA PRO A 66 1.60 9.55 6.14
C PRO A 66 0.55 9.14 5.11
N ASN A 67 -0.73 9.33 5.44
CA ASN A 67 -1.80 9.40 4.48
C ASN A 67 -1.60 10.68 3.65
N LEU A 68 -1.27 10.50 2.38
CA LEU A 68 -0.90 11.60 1.49
C LEU A 68 -2.09 12.44 1.03
N ASP A 69 -3.32 12.02 1.35
CA ASP A 69 -4.54 12.78 1.05
C ASP A 69 -4.59 14.15 1.76
N HIS A 70 -3.79 14.31 2.82
CA HIS A 70 -3.71 15.56 3.59
C HIS A 70 -2.62 16.51 3.12
N TYR A 71 -1.91 16.16 2.04
CA TYR A 71 -0.78 16.93 1.52
C TYR A 71 -1.08 17.46 0.11
N PRO A 72 -0.46 18.59 -0.30
CA PRO A 72 -0.52 19.04 -1.68
C PRO A 72 -0.07 17.93 -2.64
N GLU A 73 -0.79 17.76 -3.75
CA GLU A 73 -0.59 16.67 -4.71
C GLU A 73 0.87 16.53 -5.17
N SER A 74 1.55 17.64 -5.47
CA SER A 74 2.94 17.63 -5.91
C SER A 74 3.89 17.12 -4.82
N LEU A 75 3.67 17.49 -3.56
CA LEU A 75 4.46 17.04 -2.42
C LEU A 75 4.20 15.56 -2.13
N ALA A 76 2.94 15.16 -2.14
CA ALA A 76 2.52 13.77 -2.00
C ALA A 76 3.18 12.87 -3.05
N HIS A 77 3.16 13.27 -4.32
CA HIS A 77 3.82 12.53 -5.38
C HIS A 77 5.35 12.40 -5.16
N GLN A 78 6.03 13.50 -4.78
CA GLN A 78 7.46 13.45 -4.47
C GLN A 78 7.78 12.57 -3.25
N PHE A 79 6.91 12.55 -2.24
CA PHE A 79 7.05 11.65 -1.11
C PHE A 79 7.02 10.19 -1.56
N ALA A 80 6.03 9.79 -2.36
CA ALA A 80 5.92 8.43 -2.88
C ALA A 80 7.15 8.04 -3.73
N LYS A 81 7.68 8.97 -4.55
CA LYS A 81 8.95 8.76 -5.29
C LYS A 81 10.13 8.50 -4.36
N ARG A 82 10.26 9.32 -3.32
CA ARG A 82 11.33 9.16 -2.33
C ARG A 82 11.20 7.88 -1.52
N GLU A 83 9.98 7.45 -1.23
CA GLU A 83 9.75 6.20 -0.53
C GLU A 83 10.11 5.00 -1.41
N MET A 84 9.50 4.88 -2.60
CA MET A 84 9.70 3.73 -3.49
C MET A 84 11.11 3.65 -4.09
N GLY A 85 11.79 4.79 -4.26
CA GLY A 85 13.18 4.84 -4.72
C GLY A 85 14.21 4.90 -3.58
N GLY A 86 13.78 4.90 -2.33
CA GLY A 86 14.65 5.12 -1.16
C GLY A 86 15.34 3.87 -0.63
N GLU A 87 16.43 4.08 0.11
CA GLU A 87 17.17 2.99 0.77
C GLU A 87 16.31 2.24 1.82
N GLY A 88 15.33 2.91 2.43
CA GLY A 88 14.39 2.26 3.36
C GLY A 88 13.56 1.17 2.69
N PHE A 89 12.89 1.50 1.56
CA PHE A 89 12.13 0.51 0.81
C PHE A 89 13.02 -0.62 0.29
N LYS A 90 14.22 -0.31 -0.20
CA LYS A 90 15.21 -1.32 -0.62
C LYS A 90 15.58 -2.27 0.52
N PHE A 91 15.80 -1.76 1.73
CA PHE A 91 16.11 -2.57 2.91
C PHE A 91 14.94 -3.50 3.22
N ASP A 92 13.73 -2.96 3.34
CA ASP A 92 12.52 -3.72 3.65
C ASP A 92 12.20 -4.77 2.58
N PHE A 93 12.35 -4.41 1.29
CA PHE A 93 12.16 -5.31 0.16
C PHE A 93 13.12 -6.50 0.23
N LYS A 94 14.43 -6.25 0.42
CA LYS A 94 15.43 -7.32 0.48
C LYS A 94 15.21 -8.22 1.69
N GLN A 95 14.89 -7.62 2.84
CA GLN A 95 14.55 -8.39 4.03
C GLN A 95 13.36 -9.31 3.77
N LEU A 96 12.26 -8.78 3.21
CA LEU A 96 11.07 -9.58 2.89
C LEU A 96 11.36 -10.65 1.83
N GLU A 97 12.19 -10.35 0.84
CA GLU A 97 12.59 -11.30 -0.20
C GLU A 97 13.41 -12.46 0.37
N ASP A 98 14.37 -12.16 1.24
CA ASP A 98 15.19 -13.18 1.92
C ASP A 98 14.35 -14.04 2.86
N GLU A 99 13.44 -13.43 3.63
CA GLU A 99 12.49 -14.16 4.48
C GLU A 99 11.55 -15.06 3.67
N PHE A 100 11.10 -14.59 2.50
CA PHE A 100 10.32 -15.39 1.56
C PHE A 100 11.12 -16.60 1.05
N LYS A 101 12.37 -16.39 0.61
CA LYS A 101 13.27 -17.49 0.17
C LYS A 101 13.52 -18.50 1.29
N GLN A 102 13.74 -18.04 2.52
CA GLN A 102 13.92 -18.92 3.68
C GLN A 102 12.65 -19.71 4.01
N ALA A 103 11.47 -19.09 3.93
CA ALA A 103 10.20 -19.77 4.14
C ALA A 103 9.98 -20.86 3.09
N LYS A 104 10.29 -20.59 1.81
CA LYS A 104 10.27 -21.60 0.74
C LYS A 104 11.20 -22.78 1.04
N GLN A 105 12.43 -22.52 1.45
CA GLN A 105 13.41 -23.55 1.78
C GLN A 105 12.96 -24.44 2.95
N ARG A 106 12.41 -23.86 4.03
CA ARG A 106 11.89 -24.62 5.18
C ARG A 106 10.77 -25.59 4.80
N LEU A 107 9.99 -25.24 3.78
CA LEU A 107 8.91 -26.07 3.25
C LEU A 107 9.39 -27.04 2.15
N ASN A 108 10.69 -27.07 1.83
CA ASN A 108 11.28 -27.82 0.71
C ASN A 108 10.67 -27.46 -0.66
N LEU A 109 10.29 -26.20 -0.84
CA LEU A 109 9.64 -25.68 -2.05
C LEU A 109 10.65 -24.95 -2.94
N ASN A 110 11.22 -25.66 -3.90
CA ASN A 110 12.24 -25.10 -4.81
C ASN A 110 11.66 -24.53 -6.12
N ALA A 111 10.37 -24.75 -6.38
CA ALA A 111 9.67 -24.23 -7.55
C ALA A 111 8.79 -23.03 -7.20
N LYS A 112 8.16 -22.44 -8.21
CA LYS A 112 7.11 -21.43 -8.03
C LYS A 112 6.00 -22.02 -7.16
N LEU A 113 5.61 -21.29 -6.12
CA LEU A 113 4.64 -21.75 -5.13
C LEU A 113 3.25 -21.91 -5.75
N THR A 114 2.57 -22.99 -5.36
CA THR A 114 1.13 -23.16 -5.59
C THR A 114 0.33 -22.14 -4.79
N SER A 115 -0.98 -22.03 -5.06
CA SER A 115 -1.84 -21.07 -4.33
C SER A 115 -1.89 -21.35 -2.82
N ASP A 116 -1.90 -22.62 -2.43
CA ASP A 116 -2.02 -23.04 -1.04
C ASP A 116 -0.70 -22.82 -0.30
N ASP A 117 0.42 -23.21 -0.91
CA ASP A 117 1.75 -22.96 -0.35
C ASP A 117 2.03 -21.46 -0.17
N LEU A 118 1.66 -20.66 -1.19
CA LEU A 118 1.80 -19.21 -1.14
C LEU A 118 0.95 -18.62 -0.02
N THR A 119 -0.24 -19.17 0.25
CA THR A 119 -1.10 -18.71 1.34
C THR A 119 -0.47 -19.00 2.70
N THR A 120 0.12 -20.18 2.89
CA THR A 120 0.87 -20.53 4.09
C THR A 120 2.03 -19.57 4.33
N VAL A 121 2.87 -19.35 3.31
CA VAL A 121 4.02 -18.43 3.41
C VAL A 121 3.57 -17.00 3.69
N ARG A 122 2.51 -16.51 3.03
CA ARG A 122 1.95 -15.18 3.27
C ARG A 122 1.48 -15.01 4.71
N ASN A 123 0.74 -15.97 5.24
CA ASN A 123 0.24 -15.89 6.62
C ASN A 123 1.37 -15.89 7.66
N GLN A 124 2.48 -16.58 7.38
CA GLN A 124 3.66 -16.60 8.25
C GLN A 124 4.45 -15.27 8.23
N LEU A 125 4.53 -14.62 7.07
CA LEU A 125 5.38 -13.45 6.87
C LEU A 125 4.66 -12.10 6.96
N ARG A 126 3.32 -12.10 7.10
CA ARG A 126 2.53 -10.87 7.15
C ARG A 126 2.86 -10.04 8.39
N ARG A 127 3.27 -8.78 8.17
CA ARG A 127 3.59 -7.78 9.21
C ARG A 127 2.69 -6.55 9.13
N GLU A 128 1.74 -6.54 8.18
CA GLU A 128 0.85 -5.40 7.91
C GLU A 128 1.61 -4.13 7.51
N TYR A 129 2.79 -4.28 6.89
CA TYR A 129 3.53 -3.13 6.41
C TYR A 129 2.82 -2.54 5.19
N LYS A 130 2.63 -1.22 5.22
CA LYS A 130 2.14 -0.42 4.10
C LYS A 130 3.24 0.56 3.69
N PHE A 131 3.49 0.62 2.39
CA PHE A 131 4.34 1.63 1.76
C PHE A 131 3.49 2.53 0.87
N THR A 132 3.84 3.80 0.76
CA THR A 132 3.13 4.69 -0.15
C THR A 132 3.65 4.52 -1.57
N ALA A 133 2.90 3.75 -2.36
CA ALA A 133 3.27 3.34 -3.72
C ALA A 133 3.13 4.47 -4.74
N GLY A 134 2.23 5.42 -4.48
CA GLY A 134 1.90 6.50 -5.39
C GLY A 134 0.68 7.26 -4.91
N VAL A 135 0.31 8.29 -5.68
CA VAL A 135 -0.93 9.04 -5.49
C VAL A 135 -1.63 9.24 -6.82
N LEU A 136 -2.96 9.15 -6.82
CA LEU A 136 -3.75 9.60 -7.96
C LEU A 136 -3.59 11.12 -8.12
N ASN A 137 -3.46 11.59 -9.35
CA ASN A 137 -3.60 13.02 -9.63
C ASN A 137 -5.07 13.45 -9.44
N ALA A 138 -5.33 14.75 -9.31
CA ALA A 138 -6.67 15.29 -9.08
C ALA A 138 -7.69 14.92 -10.17
N ALA A 139 -7.25 14.84 -11.43
CA ALA A 139 -8.14 14.46 -12.53
C ALA A 139 -8.59 13.00 -12.39
N ASP A 140 -7.65 12.07 -12.20
CA ASP A 140 -7.93 10.65 -12.02
C ASP A 140 -8.75 10.39 -10.75
N LYS A 141 -8.43 11.07 -9.64
CA LYS A 141 -9.20 11.00 -8.40
C LYS A 141 -10.67 11.38 -8.63
N THR A 142 -10.91 12.47 -9.35
CA THR A 142 -12.25 12.97 -9.68
C THR A 142 -12.98 12.00 -10.62
N THR A 143 -12.31 11.55 -11.68
CA THR A 143 -12.86 10.59 -12.66
C THR A 143 -13.25 9.27 -12.01
N LEU A 144 -12.52 8.85 -10.97
CA LEU A 144 -12.78 7.62 -10.22
C LEU A 144 -13.76 7.79 -9.06
N MET A 145 -14.23 9.02 -8.80
CA MET A 145 -15.05 9.36 -7.63
C MET A 145 -14.44 8.84 -6.32
N SER A 146 -13.10 8.83 -6.24
CA SER A 146 -12.39 8.35 -5.05
C SER A 146 -12.20 9.51 -4.08
N GLU A 147 -12.54 9.31 -2.81
CA GLU A 147 -12.27 10.34 -1.79
C GLU A 147 -10.79 10.31 -1.36
N THR A 148 -10.05 9.24 -1.70
CA THR A 148 -8.61 9.07 -1.43
C THR A 148 -7.79 9.20 -2.70
N ALA A 149 -6.56 9.70 -2.57
CA ALA A 149 -5.56 9.68 -3.63
C ALA A 149 -4.46 8.64 -3.34
N THR A 150 -4.23 8.32 -2.06
CA THR A 150 -3.08 7.56 -1.61
C THR A 150 -3.20 6.08 -1.99
N VAL A 151 -2.24 5.59 -2.77
CA VAL A 151 -2.15 4.18 -3.16
C VAL A 151 -1.13 3.48 -2.28
N TRP A 152 -1.58 2.47 -1.55
CA TRP A 152 -0.75 1.66 -0.66
C TRP A 152 -0.19 0.42 -1.37
N LEU A 153 1.04 0.05 -1.07
CA LEU A 153 1.63 -1.25 -1.38
C LEU A 153 1.82 -2.00 -0.07
N SER A 154 1.27 -3.21 0.05
CA SER A 154 1.46 -4.04 1.23
C SER A 154 2.64 -5.02 1.08
N ASP A 155 3.21 -5.44 2.20
CA ASP A 155 4.09 -6.61 2.29
C ASP A 155 3.47 -7.88 1.67
N ASP A 156 2.18 -8.12 1.89
CA ASP A 156 1.44 -9.23 1.30
C ASP A 156 1.45 -9.18 -0.24
N THR A 157 1.33 -7.97 -0.82
CA THR A 157 1.49 -7.80 -2.27
C THR A 157 2.93 -8.07 -2.70
N LEU A 158 3.94 -7.60 -1.95
CA LEU A 158 5.34 -7.88 -2.26
C LEU A 158 5.63 -9.38 -2.28
N ILE A 159 5.17 -10.12 -1.26
CA ILE A 159 5.32 -11.58 -1.17
C ILE A 159 4.71 -12.28 -2.40
N LYS A 160 3.51 -11.85 -2.83
CA LYS A 160 2.89 -12.36 -4.07
C LYS A 160 3.74 -12.03 -5.30
N GLN A 161 4.31 -10.83 -5.36
CA GLN A 161 5.16 -10.43 -6.48
C GLN A 161 6.45 -11.24 -6.52
N PHE A 162 7.11 -11.54 -5.40
CA PHE A 162 8.30 -12.41 -5.38
C PHE A 162 8.02 -13.76 -6.04
N ASN A 163 6.91 -14.40 -5.69
CA ASN A 163 6.49 -15.65 -6.33
C ASN A 163 6.13 -15.46 -7.83
N SER A 164 5.46 -14.35 -8.16
CA SER A 164 5.01 -14.08 -9.53
C SER A 164 6.17 -13.76 -10.48
N ARG A 165 7.21 -13.11 -9.96
CA ARG A 165 8.38 -12.58 -10.67
C ARG A 165 9.61 -13.49 -10.58
N GLU A 166 9.50 -14.63 -9.92
CA GLU A 166 10.60 -15.61 -9.87
C GLU A 166 11.10 -15.94 -11.29
N GLY A 167 12.41 -15.79 -11.51
CA GLY A 167 13.06 -15.98 -12.81
C GLY A 167 12.90 -14.81 -13.80
N GLN A 168 12.27 -13.70 -13.41
CA GLN A 168 12.21 -12.46 -14.20
C GLN A 168 13.24 -11.47 -13.67
N ASN A 169 13.78 -10.62 -14.56
CA ASN A 169 14.64 -9.51 -14.17
C ASN A 169 13.79 -8.34 -13.65
N PHE A 170 13.21 -8.49 -12.46
CA PHE A 170 12.35 -7.51 -11.81
C PHE A 170 12.67 -7.44 -10.31
N ASP A 171 13.29 -6.35 -9.88
CA ASP A 171 13.82 -6.15 -8.52
C ASP A 171 13.37 -4.78 -7.98
N TYR A 172 13.74 -4.43 -6.74
CA TYR A 172 13.31 -3.22 -6.04
C TYR A 172 13.54 -1.93 -6.86
N GLN A 173 14.58 -1.88 -7.71
CA GLN A 173 14.86 -0.73 -8.56
C GLN A 173 13.69 -0.41 -9.50
N GLU A 174 12.89 -1.41 -9.89
CA GLU A 174 11.75 -1.18 -10.77
C GLU A 174 10.65 -0.39 -10.06
N TYR A 175 10.48 -0.58 -8.74
CA TYR A 175 9.45 0.10 -7.95
C TYR A 175 9.63 1.63 -7.88
N GLN A 176 10.83 2.16 -8.15
CA GLN A 176 11.04 3.60 -8.25
C GLN A 176 10.15 4.26 -9.32
N PHE A 177 9.69 3.49 -10.32
CA PHE A 177 8.83 3.96 -11.40
C PHE A 177 7.33 3.88 -11.06
N LEU A 178 6.96 3.13 -10.03
CA LEU A 178 5.56 2.91 -9.64
C LEU A 178 4.81 4.22 -9.32
N PRO A 179 5.38 5.19 -8.59
CA PRO A 179 4.73 6.47 -8.34
C PRO A 179 4.39 7.22 -9.63
N ASP A 180 5.29 7.22 -10.62
CA ASP A 180 5.09 7.91 -11.90
C ASP A 180 4.05 7.19 -12.76
N VAL A 181 4.02 5.85 -12.72
CA VAL A 181 3.01 5.02 -13.39
C VAL A 181 1.61 5.29 -12.85
N ILE A 182 1.45 5.47 -11.54
CA ILE A 182 0.16 5.79 -10.93
C ILE A 182 -0.22 7.25 -11.20
N TYR A 183 0.70 8.18 -10.95
CA TYR A 183 0.42 9.61 -10.98
C TYR A 183 0.17 10.14 -12.39
N SER A 184 0.89 9.64 -13.38
CA SER A 184 0.93 10.21 -14.73
C SER A 184 0.84 9.13 -15.81
N ALA A 185 -0.01 8.12 -15.60
CA ALA A 185 -0.23 7.06 -16.58
C ALA A 185 -0.53 7.62 -17.98
N ASP A 186 -0.08 6.93 -19.02
CA ASP A 186 -0.41 7.24 -20.40
C ASP A 186 -1.81 6.71 -20.74
N ASN A 187 -2.21 5.58 -20.13
CA ASN A 187 -3.55 5.01 -20.26
C ASN A 187 -4.03 4.51 -18.91
N LEU A 188 -5.31 4.76 -18.60
CA LEU A 188 -5.99 4.28 -17.41
C LEU A 188 -7.29 3.56 -17.80
N TYR A 189 -7.42 2.32 -17.34
CA TYR A 189 -8.63 1.53 -17.53
C TYR A 189 -9.22 1.08 -16.20
N SER A 190 -10.53 0.86 -16.16
CA SER A 190 -11.24 0.35 -14.99
C SER A 190 -12.02 -0.93 -15.32
N LEU A 191 -12.10 -1.81 -14.33
CA LEU A 191 -12.93 -3.01 -14.32
C LEU A 191 -13.66 -3.07 -12.99
N GLU A 192 -14.97 -2.92 -13.04
CA GLU A 192 -15.82 -3.19 -11.88
C GLU A 192 -15.88 -4.70 -11.64
N VAL A 193 -15.37 -5.15 -10.49
CA VAL A 193 -15.36 -6.57 -10.11
C VAL A 193 -16.60 -6.92 -9.28
N SER A 194 -17.02 -5.98 -8.43
CA SER A 194 -18.26 -6.03 -7.67
C SER A 194 -18.67 -4.62 -7.25
N GLU A 195 -19.85 -4.49 -6.66
CA GLU A 195 -20.33 -3.22 -6.09
C GLU A 195 -19.36 -2.60 -5.05
N ARG A 196 -18.45 -3.41 -4.48
CA ARG A 196 -17.49 -3.02 -3.43
C ARG A 196 -16.05 -2.89 -3.92
N LEU A 197 -15.74 -3.37 -5.13
CA LEU A 197 -14.38 -3.47 -5.63
C LEU A 197 -14.28 -3.09 -7.11
N THR A 198 -13.47 -2.07 -7.38
CA THR A 198 -13.02 -1.73 -8.74
C THR A 198 -11.53 -2.01 -8.88
N LYS A 199 -11.12 -2.57 -10.02
CA LYS A 199 -9.71 -2.67 -10.40
C LYS A 199 -9.37 -1.60 -11.42
N LEU A 200 -8.25 -0.94 -11.19
CA LEU A 200 -7.69 0.12 -12.02
C LEU A 200 -6.39 -0.36 -12.64
N TYR A 201 -6.22 -0.13 -13.94
CA TYR A 201 -5.08 -0.59 -14.71
C TYR A 201 -4.38 0.64 -15.29
N PHE A 202 -3.25 0.99 -14.70
CA PHE A 202 -2.40 2.10 -15.11
C PHE A 202 -1.31 1.57 -16.03
N PHE A 203 -1.13 2.21 -17.19
CA PHE A 203 -0.06 1.91 -18.13
C PHE A 203 0.80 3.14 -18.38
N LYS A 204 2.12 2.99 -18.35
CA LYS A 204 3.04 4.09 -18.68
C LYS A 204 4.30 3.57 -19.36
N ARG A 205 4.75 4.25 -20.41
CA ARG A 205 6.06 4.01 -21.04
C ARG A 205 7.13 4.86 -20.35
N ILE A 206 8.18 4.20 -19.88
CA ILE A 206 9.36 4.84 -19.28
C ILE A 206 10.59 4.14 -19.86
N ASN A 207 11.49 4.91 -20.47
CA ASN A 207 12.72 4.39 -21.11
C ASN A 207 12.41 3.21 -22.07
N GLU A 208 11.45 3.42 -22.98
CA GLU A 208 10.97 2.44 -23.98
C GLU A 208 10.27 1.19 -23.42
N ARG A 209 10.34 0.95 -22.11
CA ARG A 209 9.62 -0.14 -21.43
C ARG A 209 8.22 0.30 -21.05
N LEU A 210 7.24 -0.56 -21.32
CA LEU A 210 5.87 -0.37 -20.87
C LEU A 210 5.70 -1.00 -19.50
N TYR A 211 5.29 -0.20 -18.52
CA TYR A 211 4.94 -0.65 -17.18
C TYR A 211 3.44 -0.70 -17.01
N MET A 212 2.98 -1.60 -16.15
CA MET A 212 1.60 -1.69 -15.73
C MET A 212 1.48 -1.86 -14.22
N SER A 213 0.63 -1.04 -13.61
CA SER A 213 0.18 -1.19 -12.22
C SER A 213 -1.30 -1.56 -12.19
N VAL A 214 -1.66 -2.53 -11.35
CA VAL A 214 -3.05 -2.87 -11.03
C VAL A 214 -3.33 -2.39 -9.62
N VAL A 215 -4.29 -1.49 -9.46
CA VAL A 215 -4.71 -0.95 -8.16
C VAL A 215 -6.14 -1.37 -7.88
N LYS A 216 -6.39 -1.88 -6.69
CA LYS A 216 -7.73 -2.16 -6.18
C LYS A 216 -8.24 -0.91 -5.47
N HIS A 217 -9.45 -0.49 -5.82
CA HIS A 217 -10.23 0.47 -5.07
C HIS A 217 -11.29 -0.29 -4.28
N LEU A 218 -11.10 -0.33 -2.95
CA LEU A 218 -12.08 -0.85 -2.01
C LEU A 218 -13.07 0.28 -1.72
N LYS A 219 -14.28 0.20 -2.27
CA LYS A 219 -15.27 1.28 -2.17
C LYS A 219 -15.79 1.46 -0.74
N ASP A 220 -15.93 0.36 0.01
CA ASP A 220 -16.45 0.38 1.39
C ASP A 220 -15.53 1.13 2.36
N SER A 221 -14.21 0.91 2.29
CA SER A 221 -13.22 1.60 3.12
C SER A 221 -12.64 2.84 2.44
N ASN A 222 -13.01 3.07 1.18
CA ASN A 222 -12.40 4.04 0.28
C ASN A 222 -10.86 4.02 0.37
N GLU A 223 -10.26 2.84 0.17
CA GLU A 223 -8.81 2.67 0.15
C GLU A 223 -8.33 2.17 -1.22
N LEU A 224 -7.14 2.60 -1.62
CA LEU A 224 -6.47 2.17 -2.83
C LEU A 224 -5.25 1.30 -2.50
N PHE A 225 -5.18 0.10 -3.08
CA PHE A 225 -4.07 -0.83 -2.88
C PHE A 225 -3.49 -1.31 -4.20
N ALA A 226 -2.19 -1.13 -4.41
CA ALA A 226 -1.45 -1.79 -5.47
C ALA A 226 -1.51 -3.32 -5.26
N GLU A 227 -2.13 -4.02 -6.21
CA GLU A 227 -2.22 -5.48 -6.25
C GLU A 227 -1.07 -6.08 -7.08
N SER A 228 -0.61 -5.37 -8.11
CA SER A 228 0.50 -5.83 -8.94
C SER A 228 1.19 -4.66 -9.61
N PHE A 229 2.50 -4.78 -9.75
CA PHE A 229 3.32 -3.89 -10.57
C PHE A 229 4.30 -4.73 -11.39
N ARG A 230 4.45 -4.43 -12.68
CA ARG A 230 5.31 -5.18 -13.60
C ARG A 230 5.63 -4.42 -14.87
N SER A 231 6.71 -4.80 -15.55
CA SER A 231 6.84 -4.56 -16.99
C SER A 231 5.82 -5.41 -17.76
N THR A 232 5.38 -4.89 -18.91
CA THR A 232 4.37 -5.53 -19.76
C THR A 232 4.65 -5.21 -21.24
N ASN A 233 3.75 -5.60 -22.13
CA ASN A 233 3.86 -5.40 -23.57
C ASN A 233 2.55 -4.88 -24.18
N ASP A 234 2.63 -4.45 -25.45
CA ASP A 234 1.49 -3.93 -26.21
C ASP A 234 0.35 -4.94 -26.38
N LYS A 235 0.64 -6.25 -26.38
CA LYS A 235 -0.40 -7.28 -26.44
C LYS A 235 -1.29 -7.24 -25.21
N GLU A 236 -0.70 -7.09 -24.02
CA GLU A 236 -1.45 -6.96 -22.77
C GLU A 236 -2.24 -5.64 -22.72
N LEU A 237 -1.64 -4.53 -23.14
CA LEU A 237 -2.34 -3.24 -23.25
C LEU A 237 -3.55 -3.36 -24.19
N LYS A 238 -3.38 -3.95 -25.38
CA LYS A 238 -4.47 -4.18 -26.33
C LYS A 238 -5.55 -5.09 -25.74
N ARG A 239 -5.17 -6.13 -25.00
CA ARG A 239 -6.12 -7.03 -24.31
C ARG A 239 -6.96 -6.27 -23.29
N VAL A 240 -6.34 -5.40 -22.50
CA VAL A 240 -7.03 -4.57 -21.50
C VAL A 240 -7.93 -3.54 -22.19
N LYS A 241 -7.40 -2.81 -23.16
CA LYS A 241 -8.16 -1.82 -23.95
C LYS A 241 -9.44 -2.39 -24.56
N ASN A 242 -9.39 -3.62 -25.05
CA ASN A 242 -10.56 -4.25 -25.68
C ASN A 242 -11.59 -4.78 -24.69
N LYS A 243 -11.26 -4.90 -23.40
CA LYS A 243 -12.12 -5.55 -22.39
C LYS A 243 -12.62 -4.60 -21.32
N TYR A 244 -11.86 -3.56 -20.98
CA TYR A 244 -12.09 -2.73 -19.80
C TYR A 244 -12.46 -1.30 -20.23
N GLN A 245 -13.16 -0.59 -19.34
CA GLN A 245 -13.58 0.77 -19.61
C GLN A 245 -12.36 1.70 -19.62
N GLN A 246 -12.21 2.51 -20.67
CA GLN A 246 -11.16 3.53 -20.72
C GLN A 246 -11.60 4.75 -19.91
N MET A 247 -10.72 5.18 -19.00
CA MET A 247 -10.91 6.39 -18.19
C MET A 247 -10.13 7.57 -18.79
N ARG A 248 -8.94 7.30 -19.31
CA ARG A 248 -8.19 8.17 -20.23
C ARG A 248 -7.16 7.37 -21.03
#